data_AF-A0AA39DB37-F1
#
_entry.id   AF-A0AA39DB37-F1
#
_cell.length_a   1.000
_cell.length_b   1.000
_cell.length_c   1.000
_cell.angle_alpha   90.00
_cell.angle_beta   90.00
_cell.angle_gamma   90.00
#
_symmetry.space_group_name_H-M   'P 1'
#
loop_
_entity.id
_entity.type
_entity.pdbx_description
1 polymer ?
#
loop_
_entity_poly.entity_id
_entity_poly.type
_entity_poly.pdbx_seq_one_letter_code
_entity_poly.pdbx_strand_id
1 'polypeptide(L)' 'MESGAKGCEEIVSGKPRAQRAKSMKFKDGYMISSGQPGKEHIDSAVRHVLLRRCFGYQGEDYA' A
#
# COMPACT_ATOMS: atom_id res chain seq x y z
N MET A 1 6.53 -5.26 -13.58
CA MET A 1 5.90 -3.93 -13.63
C MET A 1 5.48 -3.62 -15.08
N GLU A 2 4.26 -3.99 -15.47
CA GLU A 2 3.85 -3.96 -16.88
C GLU A 2 3.48 -2.56 -17.41
N SER A 3 3.28 -1.59 -16.50
CA SER A 3 2.95 -0.20 -16.84
C SER A 3 4.17 0.75 -16.92
N GLY A 4 5.41 0.22 -16.91
CA GLY A 4 6.63 1.04 -17.07
C GLY A 4 7.02 1.91 -15.86
N ALA A 5 6.40 1.70 -14.70
CA ALA A 5 6.79 2.38 -13.47
C ALA A 5 8.16 1.88 -12.96
N LYS A 6 8.83 2.70 -12.14
CA LYS A 6 10.20 2.41 -11.62
C LYS A 6 10.20 1.62 -10.31
N GLY A 7 9.13 1.72 -9.55
CA GLY A 7 8.89 0.99 -8.32
C GLY A 7 7.46 1.23 -7.83
N CYS A 8 6.96 0.32 -7.00
CA CYS A 8 5.62 0.38 -6.42
C CYS A 8 5.68 -0.18 -5.00
N GLU A 9 5.00 0.49 -4.07
CA GLU A 9 4.80 0.02 -2.71
C GLU A 9 3.30 -0.08 -2.41
N GLU A 10 2.87 -1.29 -2.08
CA GLU A 10 1.48 -1.60 -1.74
C GLU A 10 1.42 -2.06 -0.28
N ILE A 11 0.53 -1.45 0.50
CA ILE A 11 0.37 -1.78 1.92
C ILE A 11 -1.03 -2.33 2.17
N VAL A 12 -1.10 -3.62 2.47
CA VAL A 12 -2.35 -4.28 2.87
C VAL A 12 -2.42 -4.33 4.38
N SER A 13 -3.30 -3.54 4.97
CA SER A 13 -3.61 -3.60 6.40
C SER A 13 -4.92 -4.35 6.65
N GLY A 14 -5.06 -4.99 7.81
CA GLY A 14 -6.31 -5.66 8.20
C GLY A 14 -6.11 -6.91 9.04
N LYS A 15 -7.12 -7.78 9.05
CA LYS A 15 -7.16 -9.03 9.84
C LYS A 15 -7.15 -10.25 8.92
N PRO A 16 -6.00 -10.59 8.29
CA PRO A 16 -5.99 -11.50 7.14
C PRO A 16 -6.55 -12.89 7.44
N ARG A 17 -6.31 -13.45 8.63
CA ARG A 17 -6.89 -14.73 9.08
C ARG A 17 -7.06 -14.83 10.61
N ALA A 18 -6.76 -13.76 11.35
CA ALA A 18 -6.67 -13.77 12.81
C ALA A 18 -7.34 -12.52 13.42
N GLN A 19 -7.65 -12.57 14.72
CA GLN A 19 -8.36 -11.48 15.42
C GLN A 19 -7.53 -10.17 15.53
N ARG A 20 -6.20 -10.28 15.45
CA ARG A 20 -5.27 -9.15 15.57
C ARG A 20 -4.99 -8.53 14.19
N ALA A 21 -4.95 -7.20 14.15
CA ALA A 21 -4.56 -6.47 12.96
C ALA A 21 -3.09 -6.73 12.61
N LYS A 22 -2.82 -6.83 11.31
CA LYS A 22 -1.49 -6.99 10.71
C LYS A 22 -1.41 -6.07 9.50
N SER A 23 -0.23 -5.50 9.27
CA SER A 23 0.12 -4.83 8.02
C SER A 23 1.09 -5.70 7.25
N MET A 24 0.85 -5.86 5.96
CA MET A 24 1.73 -6.52 5.01
C MET A 24 2.16 -5.46 4.00
N LYS A 25 3.47 -5.28 3.88
CA LYS A 25 4.07 -4.35 2.91
C LYS A 25 4.65 -5.17 1.77
N PHE A 26 4.27 -4.82 0.55
CA PHE A 26 4.83 -5.38 -0.67
C PHE A 26 5.56 -4.25 -1.38
N LYS A 27 6.85 -4.42 -1.62
CA LYS A 27 7.69 -3.44 -2.32
C LYS A 27 8.31 -4.14 -3.50
N ASP A 28 8.26 -3.49 -4.66
CA ASP A 28 8.98 -3.92 -5.85
C ASP A 28 9.60 -2.70 -6.53
N GLY A 29 10.83 -2.84 -7.04
CA GLY A 29 11.57 -1.77 -7.70
C GLY A 29 12.11 -0.67 -6.78
N TYR A 30 12.39 0.50 -7.37
CA TYR A 30 13.04 1.64 -6.71
C TYR A 30 12.02 2.70 -6.30
N MET A 31 12.06 3.12 -5.03
CA MET A 31 11.14 4.11 -4.47
C MET A 31 11.90 5.18 -3.67
N ILE A 32 11.51 6.45 -3.87
CA ILE A 32 12.11 7.60 -3.19
C ILE A 32 11.33 7.86 -1.92
N SER A 33 11.94 7.66 -0.75
CA SER A 33 11.26 7.77 0.54
C SER A 33 11.28 9.18 1.17
N SER A 34 12.06 10.12 0.62
CA SER A 34 12.35 11.39 1.29
C SER A 34 12.42 12.58 0.33
N GLY A 35 11.99 13.74 0.82
CA GLY A 35 12.10 15.02 0.14
C GLY A 35 10.90 15.39 -0.75
N GLN A 36 11.02 16.54 -1.41
CA GLN A 36 10.04 17.05 -2.36
C GLN A 36 9.78 16.15 -3.59
N PRO A 37 10.78 15.44 -4.18
CA PRO A 37 10.52 14.54 -5.30
C PRO A 37 9.61 13.36 -4.94
N GLY A 38 9.52 12.99 -3.65
CA GLY A 38 8.60 11.96 -3.18
C GLY A 38 7.13 12.39 -3.17
N LYS A 39 6.81 13.67 -3.44
CA LYS A 39 5.42 14.14 -3.61
C LYS A 39 5.05 14.41 -5.07
N GLU A 40 6.04 14.66 -5.91
CA GLU A 40 5.85 15.00 -7.33
C GLU A 40 5.94 13.78 -8.26
N HIS A 41 6.70 12.75 -7.86
CA HIS A 41 6.91 11.55 -8.66
C HIS A 41 6.21 10.30 -8.10
N ILE A 42 5.47 10.45 -7.01
CA ILE A 42 4.76 9.37 -6.34
C ILE A 42 3.27 9.70 -6.35
N ASP A 43 2.44 8.82 -6.91
CA ASP A 43 0.99 8.90 -6.87
C ASP A 43 0.46 8.03 -5.72
N SER A 44 -0.33 8.58 -4.81
CA SER A 44 -0.86 7.81 -3.67
C SER A 44 -2.36 7.62 -3.78
N ALA A 45 -2.80 6.37 -3.56
CA ALA A 45 -4.21 6.03 -3.47
C ALA A 45 -4.52 5.35 -2.14
N VAL A 46 -5.77 5.43 -1.70
CA VAL A 46 -6.28 4.64 -0.57
C VAL A 46 -7.69 4.21 -0.95
N ARG A 47 -8.04 2.96 -0.72
CA ARG A 47 -9.42 2.47 -0.92
C ARG A 47 -9.99 1.94 0.38
N HIS A 48 -11.24 1.48 0.43
CA HIS A 48 -11.77 0.71 1.56
C HIS A 48 -12.51 -0.53 1.04
N VAL A 49 -12.18 -1.73 1.53
CA VAL A 49 -12.70 -3.02 1.08
C VAL A 49 -13.30 -3.72 2.28
N LEU A 50 -14.60 -3.97 2.19
CA LEU A 50 -15.35 -4.69 3.21
C LEU A 50 -15.19 -6.20 2.99
N LEU A 51 -14.59 -6.88 3.96
CA LEU A 51 -14.47 -8.34 3.96
C LEU A 51 -15.53 -8.97 4.87
N ARG A 52 -16.09 -10.11 4.45
CA ARG A 52 -17.15 -10.84 5.16
C ARG A 52 -16.73 -11.35 6.55
N ARG A 53 -15.43 -11.51 6.81
CA ARG A 53 -14.88 -11.94 8.10
C ARG A 53 -14.17 -10.76 8.77
N CYS A 54 -14.93 -10.03 9.58
CA CYS A 54 -14.51 -9.11 10.65
C CYS A 54 -13.54 -7.95 10.29
N PHE A 55 -14.11 -6.73 10.29
CA PHE A 55 -13.50 -5.41 10.47
C PHE A 55 -12.32 -5.04 9.56
N GLY A 56 -12.62 -4.23 8.55
CA GLY A 56 -11.69 -3.71 7.55
C GLY A 56 -10.72 -2.65 8.10
N TYR A 57 -9.56 -2.60 7.47
CA TYR A 57 -8.66 -1.45 7.40
C TYR A 57 -8.04 -1.48 6.00
N GLN A 58 -7.80 -0.31 5.41
CA GLN A 58 -7.03 -0.20 4.18
C GLN A 58 -5.76 0.57 4.47
N GLY A 59 -4.65 0.12 3.91
CA GLY A 59 -3.38 0.80 4.00
C GLY A 59 -3.35 2.01 3.08
N GLU A 60 -2.39 2.89 3.40
CA GLU A 60 -2.02 4.05 2.61
C GLU A 60 -1.07 3.58 1.49
N ASP A 61 -1.44 3.79 0.21
CA ASP A 61 -0.58 3.46 -0.92
C ASP A 61 0.37 4.64 -1.21
N TYR A 62 1.64 4.32 -1.49
CA TYR A 62 2.62 5.25 -2.06
C TYR A 62 3.07 4.60 -3.38
N ALA A 63 2.53 5.03 -4.53
CA ALA A 63 2.93 4.53 -5.85
C ALA A 63 4.04 5.38 -6.45
#